data_AF-A0A7S2I8E4-F1
#
_entry.id   AF-A0A7S2I8E4-F1
#
_cell.length_a   1.000
_cell.length_b   1.000
_cell.length_c   1.000
_cell.angle_alpha   90.00
_cell.angle_beta   90.00
_cell.angle_gamma   90.00
#
_symmetry.space_group_name_H-M   'P 1'
#
loop_
_entity.id
_entity.type
_entity.pdbx_description
1 polymer ?
#
loop_
_entity_poly.entity_id
_entity_poly.type
_entity_poly.pdbx_seq_one_letter_code
_entity_poly.pdbx_strand_id
1 'polypeptide(L)'
;SIREEAVYLVDRIAGSQAGVPVTSRASIKVDGEELIGSVQAFVDGAIGFIEDFAMPRDVSRAEDFVPQEAAEALALLDMRAFNMDRHSGNLLLLGREKPHGLGPIDHGCCLPRWWSLSEAIFD
;
A
#
# COMPACT_ATOMS: atom_id res chain seq x y z
N SER A 1 13.13 -1.92 3.31
CA SER A 1 12.82 -3.18 4.02
C SER A 1 12.55 -4.29 3.00
N ILE A 2 12.87 -5.56 3.28
CA ILE A 2 12.49 -6.69 2.40
C ILE A 2 10.96 -6.82 2.25
N ARG A 3 10.21 -6.35 3.26
CA ARG A 3 8.75 -6.37 3.28
C ARG A 3 8.14 -5.55 2.16
N GLU A 4 8.71 -4.38 1.88
CA GLU A 4 8.23 -3.47 0.82
C GLU A 4 8.24 -4.16 -0.56
N GLU A 5 9.39 -4.75 -0.91
CA GLU A 5 9.52 -5.51 -2.17
C GLU A 5 8.62 -6.73 -2.18
N ALA A 6 8.52 -7.45 -1.06
CA ALA A 6 7.66 -8.63 -0.98
C ALA A 6 6.18 -8.28 -1.20
N VAL A 7 5.67 -7.19 -0.62
CA VAL A 7 4.28 -6.75 -0.83
C VAL A 7 4.05 -6.29 -2.26
N TYR A 8 5.00 -5.56 -2.85
CA TYR A 8 4.94 -5.25 -4.29
C TYR A 8 4.85 -6.51 -5.14
N LEU A 9 5.65 -7.54 -4.87
CA LEU A 9 5.58 -8.81 -5.60
C LEU A 9 4.23 -9.53 -5.40
N VAL A 10 3.66 -9.50 -4.19
CA VAL A 10 2.32 -10.05 -3.90
C VAL A 10 1.26 -9.36 -4.76
N ASP A 11 1.25 -8.03 -4.83
CA ASP A 11 0.33 -7.28 -5.68
C ASP A 11 0.53 -7.63 -7.16
N ARG A 12 1.77 -7.69 -7.64
CA ARG A 12 2.09 -8.06 -9.03
C ARG A 12 1.59 -9.47 -9.40
N ILE A 13 1.78 -10.44 -8.51
CA ILE A 13 1.28 -11.82 -8.70
C ILE A 13 -0.25 -11.85 -8.68
N ALA A 14 -0.89 -10.96 -7.93
CA ALA A 14 -2.34 -10.76 -7.90
C ALA A 14 -2.89 -9.93 -9.07
N GLY A 15 -2.08 -9.57 -10.07
CA GLY A 15 -2.52 -8.80 -11.23
C GLY A 15 -2.39 -7.28 -11.09
N SER A 16 -1.66 -6.79 -10.07
CA SER A 16 -1.42 -5.37 -9.79
C SER A 16 -2.70 -4.58 -9.46
N GLN A 17 -3.70 -5.24 -8.86
CA GLN A 17 -5.01 -4.64 -8.63
C GLN A 17 -5.00 -3.58 -7.53
N ALA A 18 -4.15 -3.72 -6.51
CA ALA A 18 -4.04 -2.74 -5.44
C ALA A 18 -3.15 -1.55 -5.82
N GLY A 19 -2.30 -1.71 -6.85
CA GLY A 19 -1.51 -0.63 -7.41
C GLY A 19 -0.30 -0.24 -6.57
N VAL A 20 0.38 -1.22 -5.95
CA VAL A 20 1.61 -0.95 -5.18
C VAL A 20 2.66 -0.37 -6.12
N PRO A 21 3.23 0.81 -5.83
CA PRO A 21 4.24 1.41 -6.68
C PRO A 21 5.45 0.49 -6.86
N VAL A 22 6.09 0.60 -8.03
CA VAL A 22 7.25 -0.25 -8.36
C VAL A 22 8.28 -0.16 -7.25
N THR A 23 8.56 -1.31 -6.63
CA THR A 23 9.46 -1.39 -5.48
C THR A 23 10.48 -2.48 -5.72
N SER A 24 11.75 -2.15 -5.54
CA SER A 24 12.86 -3.07 -5.73
C SER A 24 13.81 -2.98 -4.56
N ARG A 25 14.46 -4.08 -4.22
CA ARG A 25 15.66 -4.05 -3.40
C ARG A 25 16.78 -3.33 -4.14
N ALA A 26 17.57 -2.56 -3.41
CA ALA A 26 18.73 -1.86 -3.93
C ALA A 26 19.85 -1.84 -2.88
N SER A 27 21.08 -1.66 -3.33
CA SER A 27 22.21 -1.31 -2.47
C SER A 27 22.87 -0.02 -2.95
N ILE A 28 23.32 0.78 -1.98
CA ILE A 28 24.06 2.03 -2.22
C ILE A 28 25.31 2.03 -1.34
N LYS A 29 26.40 2.63 -1.83
CA LYS A 29 27.61 2.84 -1.03
C LYS A 29 27.60 4.25 -0.45
N VAL A 30 27.68 4.36 0.88
CA VAL A 30 27.73 5.63 1.61
C VAL A 30 28.94 5.59 2.53
N ASP A 31 29.87 6.54 2.36
CA ASP A 31 31.12 6.62 3.13
C ASP A 31 31.95 5.33 3.17
N GLY A 32 31.88 4.54 2.10
CA GLY A 32 32.59 3.26 1.97
C GLY A 32 31.82 2.04 2.48
N GLU A 33 30.72 2.24 3.20
CA GLU A 33 29.84 1.17 3.69
C GLU A 33 28.71 0.86 2.70
N GLU A 34 28.38 -0.42 2.51
CA GLU A 34 27.25 -0.84 1.70
C GLU A 34 25.96 -0.86 2.52
N LEU A 35 25.00 -0.03 2.15
CA LEU A 35 23.67 0.00 2.74
C LEU A 35 22.69 -0.69 1.81
N ILE A 36 21.92 -1.64 2.35
CA ILE A 36 20.92 -2.41 1.60
C ILE A 36 19.52 -1.99 2.07
N GLY A 37 18.65 -1.67 1.12
CA GLY A 37 17.30 -1.21 1.40
C GLY A 37 16.33 -1.54 0.27
N SER A 38 15.15 -0.95 0.35
CA SER A 38 14.17 -0.94 -0.73
C SER A 38 14.09 0.47 -1.30
N VAL A 39 13.97 0.57 -2.61
CA VAL A 39 13.68 1.81 -3.33
C VAL A 39 12.31 1.65 -3.98
N GLN A 40 11.43 2.61 -3.74
CA GLN A 40 10.10 2.65 -4.31
C GLN A 40 10.02 3.83 -5.29
N ALA A 41 9.41 3.58 -6.44
CA ALA A 41 9.18 4.62 -7.43
C ALA A 41 8.26 5.70 -6.86
N PHE A 42 8.64 6.95 -7.06
CA PHE A 42 7.75 8.07 -6.77
C PHE A 42 6.50 7.98 -7.65
N VAL A 43 5.32 8.13 -7.05
CA VAL A 43 4.05 8.05 -7.76
C VAL A 43 3.70 9.40 -8.34
N ASP A 44 3.96 9.58 -9.62
CA ASP A 44 3.53 10.78 -10.34
C ASP A 44 1.99 10.85 -10.41
N GLY A 45 1.44 12.05 -10.32
CA GLY A 45 -0.01 12.28 -10.34
C GLY A 45 -0.76 11.97 -9.04
N ALA A 46 -0.06 11.62 -7.95
CA ALA A 46 -0.66 11.65 -6.62
C ALA A 46 -1.04 13.09 -6.24
N ILE A 47 -2.28 13.30 -5.79
CA ILE A 47 -2.79 14.64 -5.41
C ILE A 47 -2.69 14.91 -3.90
N GLY A 48 -2.33 13.90 -3.11
CA GLY A 48 -2.10 13.97 -1.68
C GLY A 48 -2.37 12.63 -1.01
N PHE A 49 -2.37 12.60 0.32
CA PHE A 49 -2.76 11.44 1.10
C PHE A 49 -4.26 11.43 1.29
N ILE A 50 -4.89 10.27 1.41
CA ILE A 50 -6.34 10.21 1.62
C ILE A 50 -6.77 10.93 2.90
N GLU A 51 -5.90 11.12 3.90
CA GLU A 51 -6.25 11.89 5.10
C GLU A 51 -6.49 13.39 4.84
N ASP A 52 -5.87 13.93 3.79
CA ASP A 52 -6.08 15.31 3.34
C ASP A 52 -7.47 15.48 2.68
N PHE A 53 -8.12 14.36 2.33
CA PHE A 53 -9.41 14.33 1.66
C PHE A 53 -10.44 13.57 2.51
N ALA A 54 -11.53 14.23 2.90
CA ALA A 54 -12.56 13.55 3.69
C ALA A 54 -13.31 12.49 2.85
N MET A 55 -13.02 11.20 3.09
CA MET A 55 -13.80 10.10 2.52
C MET A 55 -15.27 10.23 2.91
N PRO A 56 -16.21 10.26 1.94
CA PRO A 56 -17.63 10.26 2.25
C PRO A 56 -18.03 9.02 3.06
N ARG A 57 -18.91 9.19 4.05
CA ARG A 57 -19.48 8.07 4.83
C ARG A 57 -20.65 7.39 4.12
N ASP A 58 -21.27 8.09 3.18
CA ASP A 58 -22.31 7.53 2.33
C ASP A 58 -21.66 6.67 1.24
N VAL A 59 -22.14 5.43 1.08
CA VAL A 59 -21.52 4.42 0.22
C VAL A 59 -21.51 4.87 -1.24
N SER A 60 -22.64 5.37 -1.77
CA SER A 60 -22.72 5.84 -3.15
C SER A 60 -21.75 7.00 -3.41
N ARG A 61 -21.65 7.94 -2.47
CA ARG A 61 -20.68 9.04 -2.58
C ARG A 61 -19.23 8.58 -2.40
N ALA A 62 -18.99 7.52 -1.65
CA ALA A 62 -17.66 6.94 -1.47
C ALA A 62 -17.20 6.24 -2.75
N GLU A 63 -18.10 5.48 -3.41
CA GLU A 63 -17.86 4.87 -4.72
C GLU A 63 -17.58 5.91 -5.81
N ASP A 64 -18.32 7.03 -5.79
CA ASP A 64 -18.04 8.18 -6.65
C ASP A 64 -16.68 8.84 -6.35
N PHE A 65 -16.12 8.63 -5.15
CA PHE A 65 -14.84 9.20 -4.74
C PHE A 65 -13.66 8.29 -5.09
N VAL A 66 -13.75 7.00 -4.74
CA VAL A 66 -12.78 5.94 -5.05
C VAL A 66 -13.59 4.71 -5.46
N PRO A 67 -13.27 4.03 -6.58
CA PRO A 67 -14.01 2.86 -7.02
C PRO A 67 -13.99 1.76 -5.96
N GLN A 68 -15.12 1.08 -5.78
CA GLN A 68 -15.24 -0.04 -4.83
C GLN A 68 -14.17 -1.10 -5.09
N GLU A 69 -13.91 -1.43 -6.36
CA GLU A 69 -12.93 -2.45 -6.74
C GLU A 69 -11.51 -2.09 -6.30
N ALA A 70 -11.16 -0.80 -6.29
CA ALA A 70 -9.85 -0.33 -5.82
C ALA A 70 -9.72 -0.48 -4.30
N ALA A 71 -10.78 -0.15 -3.55
CA ALA A 71 -10.82 -0.32 -2.10
C ALA A 71 -10.78 -1.81 -1.71
N GLU A 72 -11.50 -2.67 -2.42
CA GLU A 72 -11.50 -4.11 -2.22
C GLU A 72 -10.15 -4.75 -2.56
N ALA A 73 -9.53 -4.34 -3.67
CA ALA A 73 -8.20 -4.83 -4.04
C ALA A 73 -7.15 -4.47 -2.98
N LEU A 74 -7.20 -3.25 -2.44
CA LEU A 74 -6.36 -2.82 -1.33
C LEU A 74 -6.61 -3.68 -0.07
N ALA A 75 -7.86 -3.90 0.30
CA ALA A 75 -8.21 -4.71 1.47
C ALA A 75 -7.71 -6.16 1.32
N LEU A 76 -7.85 -6.76 0.13
CA LEU A 76 -7.33 -8.09 -0.17
C LEU A 76 -5.81 -8.15 -0.09
N LEU A 77 -5.10 -7.12 -0.57
CA LEU A 77 -3.64 -7.03 -0.43
C LEU A 77 -3.24 -6.98 1.04
N ASP A 78 -3.86 -6.09 1.83
CA ASP A 78 -3.55 -5.90 3.25
C ASP A 78 -3.83 -7.18 4.05
N MET A 79 -4.93 -7.90 3.76
CA MET A 79 -5.23 -9.19 4.38
C MET A 79 -4.18 -10.26 4.03
N ARG A 80 -3.76 -10.35 2.76
CA ARG A 80 -2.74 -11.32 2.31
C ARG A 80 -1.37 -11.03 2.91
N ALA A 81 -1.00 -9.75 2.99
CA ALA A 81 0.28 -9.29 3.52
C ALA A 81 0.28 -9.17 5.06
N PHE A 82 -0.88 -9.31 5.70
CA PHE A 82 -1.06 -9.08 7.13
C PHE A 82 -0.55 -7.69 7.53
N ASN A 83 -1.02 -6.66 6.82
CA ASN A 83 -0.60 -5.28 7.08
C ASN A 83 -1.14 -4.82 8.45
N MET A 84 -0.25 -4.51 9.37
CA MET A 84 -0.60 -4.13 10.75
C MET A 84 -0.68 -2.60 10.95
N ASP A 85 -0.45 -1.81 9.91
CA ASP A 85 -0.32 -0.35 10.02
C ASP A 85 -0.98 0.38 8.82
N ARG A 86 -2.08 -0.18 8.30
CA ARG A 86 -2.87 0.51 7.27
C ARG A 86 -3.63 1.67 7.91
N HIS A 87 -3.28 2.88 7.50
CA HIS A 87 -4.01 4.09 7.83
C HIS A 87 -4.05 5.06 6.64
N SER A 88 -4.82 6.14 6.76
CA SER A 88 -5.03 7.13 5.70
C SER A 88 -3.73 7.83 5.25
N GLY A 89 -2.80 8.11 6.16
CA GLY A 89 -1.47 8.65 5.80
C GLY A 89 -0.58 7.74 4.93
N ASN A 90 -0.91 6.45 4.78
CA ASN A 90 -0.14 5.52 3.94
C ASN A 90 -0.88 5.17 2.63
N LEU A 91 -1.87 5.98 2.26
CA LEU A 91 -2.65 5.83 1.03
C LEU A 91 -2.60 7.11 0.22
N LEU A 92 -1.97 7.04 -0.95
CA LEU A 92 -1.99 8.12 -1.92
C LEU A 92 -3.31 8.12 -2.68
N LEU A 93 -3.86 9.31 -2.91
CA LEU A 93 -4.99 9.53 -3.79
C LEU A 93 -4.48 9.92 -5.19
N LEU A 94 -4.90 9.19 -6.22
CA LEU A 94 -4.39 9.34 -7.58
C LEU A 94 -5.42 9.95 -8.52
N GLY A 95 -4.96 10.79 -9.43
CA GLY A 95 -5.82 11.43 -10.44
C GLY A 95 -6.54 12.66 -9.89
N ARG A 96 -6.63 13.70 -10.71
CA ARG A 96 -7.22 14.99 -10.33
C ARG A 96 -8.74 15.01 -10.34
N GLU A 97 -9.33 14.13 -11.14
CA GLU A 97 -10.78 14.00 -11.30
C GLU A 97 -11.24 12.68 -10.69
N LYS A 98 -12.51 12.66 -10.27
CA LYS A 98 -13.17 11.49 -9.70
C LYS A 98 -13.65 10.53 -10.80
N PRO A 99 -13.76 9.23 -10.51
CA PRO A 99 -13.32 8.59 -9.27
C PRO A 99 -11.79 8.49 -9.21
N HIS A 100 -11.22 8.73 -8.03
CA HIS A 100 -9.78 8.73 -7.80
C HIS A 100 -9.23 7.29 -7.69
N GLY A 101 -7.99 7.09 -8.14
CA GLY A 101 -7.25 5.86 -7.88
C GLY A 101 -6.62 5.86 -6.49
N LEU A 102 -6.11 4.70 -6.08
CA LEU A 102 -5.33 4.52 -4.85
C LEU A 102 -3.90 4.09 -5.17
N GLY A 103 -2.94 4.60 -4.39
CA GLY A 103 -1.56 4.16 -4.40
C GLY A 103 -1.12 3.81 -2.98
N PRO A 104 -1.18 2.53 -2.57
CA PRO A 104 -0.75 2.12 -1.24
C PRO A 104 0.78 2.14 -1.13
N ILE A 105 1.27 2.76 -0.06
CA ILE A 105 2.69 2.82 0.27
C ILE A 105 2.92 2.34 1.72
N ASP A 106 4.19 2.33 2.11
CA ASP A 106 4.66 2.02 3.47
C ASP A 106 4.17 0.67 4.01
N HIS A 107 4.75 -0.40 3.47
CA HIS A 107 4.48 -1.77 3.87
C HIS A 107 5.52 -2.32 4.85
N GLY A 108 6.24 -1.43 5.54
CA GLY A 108 7.27 -1.78 6.52
C GLY A 108 6.76 -2.66 7.67
N CYS A 109 5.46 -2.55 7.99
CA CYS A 109 4.76 -3.29 9.05
C CYS A 109 3.94 -4.50 8.55
N CYS A 110 4.19 -4.98 7.33
CA CYS A 110 3.59 -6.21 6.79
C CYS A 110 4.42 -7.46 7.12
N LEU A 111 3.86 -8.64 6.82
CA LEU A 111 4.52 -9.95 6.92
C LEU A 111 5.20 -10.16 8.28
N PRO A 112 4.42 -10.14 9.38
CA PRO A 112 4.95 -10.45 10.70
C PRO A 112 5.54 -11.86 10.72
N ARG A 113 6.40 -12.11 11.70
CA ARG A 113 6.98 -13.44 11.90
C ARG A 113 5.84 -14.42 12.15
N TRP A 114 5.83 -15.56 11.47
CA TRP A 114 4.75 -16.53 11.58
C TRP A 114 4.59 -17.06 13.02
N TRP A 115 5.67 -17.16 13.80
CA TRP A 115 5.60 -17.56 15.21
C TRP A 115 5.13 -16.44 16.16
N SER A 116 5.01 -15.21 15.66
CA SER A 116 4.39 -14.10 16.38
C SER A 116 2.89 -13.98 16.07
N LEU A 117 2.41 -14.71 15.06
CA LEU A 117 0.99 -14.89 14.83
C LEU A 117 0.50 -15.95 15.83
N SER A 118 -0.22 -15.52 16.86
CA SER A 118 -1.05 -16.44 17.63
C SER A 118 -2.17 -17.00 16.74
N GLU A 119 -3.08 -17.78 17.32
CA GLU A 119 -4.36 -18.03 16.65
C GLU A 119 -5.00 -16.68 16.29
N ALA A 120 -5.42 -16.54 15.03
CA ALA A 120 -6.17 -15.37 14.60
C ALA A 120 -7.57 -15.48 15.21
N ILE A 121 -7.89 -14.59 16.16
CA ILE A 121 -9.21 -14.51 16.75
C ILE A 121 -9.94 -13.33 16.07
N PHE A 122 -11.10 -13.63 15.49
CA PHE A 122 -12.00 -12.66 14.88
C PHE A 122 -13.24 -12.53 15.77
N ASP A 123 -13.09 -11.82 16.89
CA ASP A 123 -14.13 -11.51 17.88
C ASP A 123 -15.15 -10.48 17.36
#